data_AF-A0A2N1C7C4-F1
#
_entry.id   AF-A0A2N1C7C4-F1
#
_cell.length_a   1.000
_cell.length_b   1.000
_cell.length_c   1.000
_cell.angle_alpha   90.00
_cell.angle_beta   90.00
_cell.angle_gamma   90.00
#
_symmetry.space_group_name_H-M   'P 1'
#
loop_
_entity.id
_entity.type
_entity.pdbx_description
1 polymer ?
#
loop_
_entity_poly.entity_id
_entity_poly.type
_entity_poly.pdbx_seq_one_letter_code
_entity_poly.pdbx_strand_id
1 'polypeptide(L)'
;MKIELKLLLIVFVCYALPSQAWWLVSANTESAATDDSVVDNKAHNESLKKRFSKQHQQLIPIVAVADMFFSCNQIRKTDKINYSLGFLINQMDRNTLAEKLGSCLGEDAMKSDAALNFGLLGCFHDQLSHLPKAESEQKMKLVKQAVSALSHEERKKSFTQCVTEQSIHYLK
;
A
#
# COMPACT_ATOMS: atom_id res chain seq x y z
N MET A 1 -2.02 -54.82 46.24
CA MET A 1 -1.03 -53.76 46.58
C MET A 1 -1.71 -52.42 46.33
N LYS A 2 -1.45 -51.44 47.19
CA LYS A 2 -2.31 -50.33 47.65
C LYS A 2 -3.04 -49.46 46.60
N ILE A 3 -4.24 -49.06 47.03
CA ILE A 3 -5.24 -48.14 46.48
C ILE A 3 -4.93 -46.71 46.94
N GLU A 4 -5.65 -45.74 46.36
CA GLU A 4 -6.08 -44.40 46.87
C GLU A 4 -5.46 -43.23 46.05
N LEU A 5 -6.20 -42.42 45.26
CA LEU A 5 -7.47 -41.69 45.40
C LEU A 5 -7.34 -40.37 46.19
N LYS A 6 -8.00 -39.34 45.62
CA LYS A 6 -8.42 -38.01 46.15
C LYS A 6 -7.44 -36.86 45.89
N LEU A 7 -7.78 -35.87 45.05
CA LEU A 7 -8.89 -34.90 45.13
C LEU A 7 -8.82 -34.07 46.43
N LEU A 8 -8.39 -32.82 46.34
CA LEU A 8 -8.86 -31.73 47.21
C LEU A 8 -8.54 -30.35 46.60
N LEU A 9 -9.61 -29.67 46.23
CA LEU A 9 -9.72 -28.22 46.11
C LEU A 9 -9.34 -27.56 47.45
N ILE A 10 -8.47 -26.54 47.44
CA ILE A 10 -8.50 -25.49 48.46
C ILE A 10 -8.34 -24.13 47.77
N VAL A 11 -9.30 -23.28 48.10
CA VAL A 11 -9.58 -21.93 47.63
C VAL A 11 -9.05 -20.93 48.66
N PHE A 12 -8.76 -19.70 48.19
CA PHE A 12 -8.54 -18.46 48.95
C PHE A 12 -7.32 -18.41 49.88
N VAL A 13 -6.38 -17.47 49.63
CA VAL A 13 -6.19 -16.33 50.55
C VAL A 13 -5.69 -15.08 49.79
N CYS A 14 -6.51 -14.03 49.77
CA CYS A 14 -6.04 -12.66 49.62
C CYS A 14 -5.28 -12.27 50.89
N TYR A 15 -3.99 -11.98 50.78
CA TYR A 15 -3.30 -11.15 51.76
C TYR A 15 -2.86 -9.86 51.09
N ALA A 16 -3.59 -8.80 51.43
CA ALA A 16 -3.10 -7.45 51.39
C ALA A 16 -2.09 -7.22 52.52
N LEU A 17 -1.38 -6.10 52.40
CA LEU A 17 -0.60 -5.33 53.39
C LEU A 17 0.94 -5.39 53.17
N PRO A 18 1.68 -4.33 53.58
CA PRO A 18 1.89 -3.13 52.76
C PRO A 18 3.36 -2.66 52.86
N SER A 19 3.62 -1.46 52.35
CA SER A 19 4.73 -0.57 52.75
C SER A 19 6.11 -0.93 52.16
N GLN A 20 7.01 -0.04 51.75
CA GLN A 20 7.20 1.40 51.96
C GLN A 20 8.00 1.91 50.73
N ALA A 21 7.78 3.18 50.34
CA ALA A 21 8.70 4.08 49.61
C ALA A 21 9.34 3.54 48.30
N TRP A 22 9.16 4.17 47.14
CA TRP A 22 9.87 5.41 46.80
C TRP A 22 8.98 6.38 46.03
N TRP A 23 8.58 7.43 46.73
CA TRP A 23 8.04 8.64 46.14
C TRP A 23 9.26 9.47 45.73
N LEU A 24 9.84 9.20 44.57
CA LEU A 24 10.70 10.17 43.92
C LEU A 24 9.77 11.22 43.31
N VAL A 25 9.57 12.30 44.07
CA VAL A 25 9.16 13.60 43.57
C VAL A 25 10.06 13.92 42.38
N SER A 26 9.53 13.75 41.17
CA SER A 26 10.11 14.40 40.00
C SER A 26 9.79 15.87 40.19
N ALA A 27 10.81 16.63 40.59
CA ALA A 27 10.76 18.07 40.48
C ALA A 27 10.48 18.39 39.01
N ASN A 28 9.31 18.95 38.71
CA ASN A 28 9.06 19.62 37.46
C ASN A 28 10.02 20.82 37.39
N THR A 29 11.20 20.60 36.84
CA THR A 29 11.95 21.69 36.26
C THR A 29 11.16 22.11 35.02
N GLU A 30 10.32 23.13 35.20
CA GLU A 30 9.80 23.94 34.12
C GLU A 30 11.01 24.57 33.42
N SER A 31 11.61 23.81 32.52
CA SER A 31 12.39 24.36 31.43
C SER A 31 11.39 25.20 30.66
N ALA A 32 11.47 26.53 30.84
CA ALA A 32 10.96 27.48 29.89
C ALA A 32 11.65 27.20 28.54
N ALA A 33 11.12 26.23 27.81
CA ALA A 33 11.45 26.00 26.42
C ALA A 33 10.94 27.24 25.69
N THR A 34 11.89 28.06 25.29
CA THR A 34 11.70 29.09 24.29
C THR A 34 10.83 28.55 23.16
N ASP A 35 9.70 29.22 22.96
CA ASP A 35 8.60 29.00 21.97
C ASP A 35 9.06 28.95 20.50
N ASP A 36 10.37 29.00 20.24
CA ASP A 36 10.98 28.95 18.92
C ASP A 36 11.02 27.52 18.34
N SER A 37 11.13 26.49 19.21
CA SER A 37 11.20 25.09 18.78
C SER A 37 9.86 24.51 18.31
N VAL A 38 8.73 25.01 18.84
CA VAL A 38 7.39 24.53 18.46
C VAL A 38 6.95 25.12 17.11
N VAL A 39 7.33 26.37 16.84
CA VAL A 39 7.08 27.05 15.56
C VAL A 39 7.93 26.44 14.44
N ASP A 40 9.21 26.15 14.71
CA ASP A 40 10.12 25.50 13.75
C ASP A 40 9.65 24.09 13.36
N ASN A 41 9.24 23.27 14.35
CA ASN A 41 8.70 21.92 14.08
C ASN A 41 7.40 21.95 13.25
N LYS A 42 6.51 22.91 13.50
CA LYS A 42 5.26 23.04 12.72
C LYS A 42 5.55 23.46 11.27
N ALA A 43 6.40 24.46 11.06
CA ALA A 43 6.78 24.91 9.73
C ALA A 43 7.51 23.81 8.94
N HIS A 44 8.39 23.06 9.61
CA HIS A 44 9.08 21.91 9.05
C HIS A 44 8.11 20.80 8.61
N ASN A 45 7.18 20.42 9.48
CA ASN A 45 6.18 19.38 9.18
C ASN A 45 5.25 19.75 8.02
N GLU A 46 4.81 21.01 7.94
CA GLU A 46 4.02 21.48 6.80
C GLU A 46 4.83 21.46 5.49
N SER A 47 6.11 21.80 5.55
CA SER A 47 7.02 21.71 4.40
C SER A 47 7.17 20.26 3.90
N LEU A 48 7.37 19.31 4.82
CA LEU A 48 7.43 17.88 4.52
C LEU A 48 6.14 17.38 3.88
N LYS A 49 4.99 17.70 4.48
CA LYS A 49 3.67 17.32 3.95
C LYS A 49 3.46 17.85 2.54
N LYS A 50 3.78 19.12 2.29
CA LYS A 50 3.67 19.75 0.97
C LYS A 50 4.55 19.06 -0.07
N ARG A 51 5.80 18.74 0.30
CA ARG A 51 6.73 18.03 -0.58
C ARG A 51 6.23 16.61 -0.90
N PHE A 52 5.80 15.86 0.12
CA PHE A 52 5.24 14.53 -0.04
C PHE A 52 4.01 14.54 -0.97
N SER A 53 3.05 15.43 -0.72
CA SER A 53 1.85 15.54 -1.55
C SER A 53 2.18 15.85 -3.01
N LYS A 54 3.15 16.73 -3.26
CA LYS A 54 3.58 17.06 -4.63
C LYS A 54 4.21 15.86 -5.33
N GLN A 55 5.12 15.16 -4.66
CA GLN A 55 5.79 13.97 -5.22
C GLN A 55 4.77 12.86 -5.52
N HIS A 56 3.86 12.60 -4.58
CA HIS A 56 2.78 11.62 -4.73
C HIS A 56 1.88 11.93 -5.92
N GLN A 57 1.38 13.17 -6.00
CA GLN A 57 0.50 13.59 -7.09
C GLN A 57 1.17 13.47 -8.48
N GLN A 58 2.48 13.73 -8.57
CA GLN A 58 3.23 13.59 -9.81
C GLN A 58 3.46 12.13 -10.22
N LEU A 59 3.47 11.21 -9.25
CA LEU A 59 3.77 9.80 -9.45
C LEU A 59 2.55 8.98 -9.86
N ILE A 60 1.36 9.33 -9.34
CA ILE A 60 0.07 8.68 -9.69
C ILE A 60 -0.08 8.43 -11.20
N PRO A 61 0.07 9.42 -12.12
CA PRO A 61 -0.11 9.18 -13.55
C PRO A 61 0.95 8.26 -14.15
N ILE A 62 2.16 8.21 -13.59
CA ILE A 62 3.23 7.31 -14.06
C ILE A 62 2.87 5.86 -13.69
N VAL A 63 2.46 5.65 -12.43
CA VAL A 63 2.01 4.34 -11.92
C VAL A 63 0.83 3.84 -12.74
N ALA A 64 -0.18 4.69 -12.97
CA ALA A 64 -1.35 4.32 -13.76
C ALA A 64 -1.01 3.83 -15.18
N VAL A 65 -0.11 4.52 -15.89
CA VAL A 65 0.32 4.09 -17.24
C VAL A 65 1.14 2.80 -17.15
N ALA A 66 1.99 2.66 -16.13
CA ALA A 66 2.78 1.46 -15.90
C ALA A 66 1.91 0.22 -15.67
N ASP A 67 0.88 0.32 -14.81
CA ASP A 67 -0.04 -0.79 -14.53
C ASP A 67 -0.82 -1.22 -15.77
N MET A 68 -1.34 -0.25 -16.52
CA MET A 68 -2.04 -0.52 -17.78
C MET A 68 -1.11 -1.23 -18.77
N PHE A 69 0.10 -0.71 -18.98
CA PHE A 69 1.03 -1.28 -19.95
C PHE A 69 1.48 -2.67 -19.53
N PHE A 70 1.80 -2.86 -18.25
CA PHE A 70 2.26 -4.12 -17.69
C PHE A 70 1.28 -5.26 -17.99
N SER A 71 0.02 -5.12 -17.58
CA SER A 71 -1.01 -6.14 -17.83
C SER A 71 -1.37 -6.27 -19.31
N CYS A 72 -1.42 -5.15 -20.02
CA CYS A 72 -1.69 -5.18 -21.45
C CYS A 72 -0.62 -6.00 -22.19
N ASN A 73 0.66 -5.78 -21.89
CA ASN A 73 1.76 -6.47 -22.56
C ASN A 73 1.82 -7.96 -22.20
N GLN A 74 1.48 -8.34 -20.97
CA GLN A 74 1.37 -9.76 -20.61
C GLN A 74 0.35 -10.52 -21.47
N ILE A 75 -0.73 -9.85 -21.88
CA ILE A 75 -1.83 -10.45 -22.63
C ILE A 75 -1.59 -10.33 -24.13
N ARG A 76 -1.28 -9.12 -24.61
CA ARG A 76 -1.18 -8.79 -26.04
C ARG A 76 0.22 -8.97 -26.62
N LYS A 77 1.25 -9.04 -25.76
CA LYS A 77 2.65 -9.30 -26.14
C LYS A 77 3.16 -8.38 -27.25
N THR A 78 2.79 -7.10 -27.16
CA THR A 78 3.19 -6.09 -28.16
C THR A 78 4.66 -5.70 -28.03
N ASP A 79 5.24 -5.85 -26.84
CA ASP A 79 6.68 -5.80 -26.58
C ASP A 79 7.21 -7.20 -26.25
N LYS A 80 8.41 -7.53 -26.74
CA LYS A 80 9.08 -8.81 -26.51
C LYS A 80 9.60 -8.95 -25.07
N ILE A 81 9.78 -7.83 -24.37
CA ILE A 81 10.37 -7.80 -23.03
C ILE A 81 9.26 -7.79 -21.98
N ASN A 82 9.37 -8.68 -21.00
CA ASN A 82 8.53 -8.68 -19.81
C ASN A 82 9.19 -7.84 -18.72
N TYR A 83 8.82 -6.56 -18.65
CA TYR A 83 9.33 -5.64 -17.62
C TYR A 83 8.68 -5.91 -16.26
N SER A 84 9.40 -5.64 -15.18
CA SER A 84 8.80 -5.54 -13.85
C SER A 84 8.10 -4.19 -13.67
N LEU A 85 7.03 -4.13 -12.87
CA LEU A 85 6.36 -2.85 -12.54
C LEU A 85 7.33 -1.83 -11.95
N GLY A 86 8.20 -2.26 -11.03
CA GLY A 86 9.22 -1.40 -10.45
C GLY A 86 10.16 -0.77 -11.49
N PHE A 87 10.50 -1.47 -12.58
CA PHE A 87 11.28 -0.89 -13.68
C PHE A 87 10.47 0.15 -14.46
N LEU A 88 9.23 -0.19 -14.83
CA LEU A 88 8.33 0.70 -15.57
C LEU A 88 8.11 2.02 -14.82
N ILE A 89 7.99 1.97 -13.49
CA ILE A 89 7.70 3.13 -12.66
C ILE A 89 8.96 3.95 -12.35
N ASN A 90 10.07 3.29 -12.00
CA ASN A 90 11.24 3.98 -11.46
C ASN A 90 12.32 4.32 -12.48
N GLN A 91 12.33 3.65 -13.64
CA GLN A 91 13.46 3.68 -14.59
C GLN A 91 13.04 4.01 -16.02
N MET A 92 11.87 3.52 -16.47
CA MET A 92 11.42 3.79 -17.83
C MET A 92 11.09 5.28 -18.02
N ASP A 93 11.55 5.85 -19.13
CA ASP A 93 11.18 7.21 -19.52
C ASP A 93 9.65 7.32 -19.71
N ARG A 94 9.07 8.44 -19.29
CA ARG A 94 7.62 8.64 -19.26
C ARG A 94 6.99 8.63 -20.65
N ASN A 95 7.68 9.20 -21.64
CA ASN A 95 7.17 9.25 -23.02
C ASN A 95 7.28 7.85 -23.65
N THR A 96 8.41 7.17 -23.42
CA THR A 96 8.59 5.78 -23.85
C THR A 96 7.52 4.85 -23.28
N LEU A 97 7.21 5.00 -21.98
CA LEU A 97 6.16 4.22 -21.32
C LEU A 97 4.78 4.50 -21.94
N ALA A 98 4.47 5.77 -22.21
CA ALA A 98 3.21 6.16 -22.85
C ALA A 98 3.09 5.63 -24.29
N GLU A 99 4.16 5.68 -25.09
CA GLU A 99 4.21 5.13 -26.45
C GLU A 99 4.00 3.61 -26.46
N LYS A 100 4.65 2.90 -25.52
CA LYS A 100 4.47 1.46 -25.34
C LYS A 100 3.04 1.11 -24.93
N LEU A 101 2.43 1.89 -24.02
CA LEU A 101 1.03 1.72 -23.67
C LEU A 101 0.13 1.94 -24.89
N GLY A 102 0.31 3.05 -25.62
CA GLY A 102 -0.47 3.35 -26.83
C GLY A 102 -0.37 2.23 -27.86
N SER A 103 0.83 1.71 -28.09
CA SER A 103 1.07 0.55 -28.98
C SER A 103 0.37 -0.72 -28.47
N CYS A 104 0.30 -0.92 -27.16
CA CYS A 104 -0.36 -2.09 -26.58
C CYS A 104 -1.90 -1.99 -26.62
N LEU A 105 -2.45 -0.81 -26.35
CA LEU A 105 -3.89 -0.56 -26.42
C LEU A 105 -4.42 -0.60 -27.85
N GLY A 106 -3.60 -0.23 -28.85
CA GLY A 106 -4.03 -0.20 -30.24
C GLY A 106 -5.15 0.82 -30.42
N GLU A 107 -6.34 0.37 -30.80
CA GLU A 107 -7.51 1.24 -30.99
C GLU A 107 -8.29 1.52 -29.70
N ASP A 108 -8.00 0.80 -28.60
CA ASP A 108 -8.68 1.04 -27.34
C ASP A 108 -8.34 2.42 -26.77
N ALA A 109 -9.36 3.24 -26.52
CA ALA A 109 -9.15 4.50 -25.83
C ALA A 109 -8.60 4.28 -24.41
N MET A 110 -7.74 5.18 -23.93
CA MET A 110 -7.14 5.13 -22.59
C MET A 110 -8.14 4.98 -21.44
N LYS A 111 -9.36 5.48 -21.61
CA LYS A 111 -10.43 5.40 -20.61
C LYS A 111 -11.40 4.26 -20.85
N SER A 112 -11.22 3.46 -21.90
CA SER A 112 -12.11 2.34 -22.21
C SER A 112 -12.12 1.29 -21.10
N ASP A 113 -13.15 0.46 -21.11
CA ASP A 113 -13.26 -0.71 -20.25
C ASP A 113 -12.04 -1.63 -20.36
N ALA A 114 -11.51 -1.84 -21.57
CA ALA A 114 -10.33 -2.67 -21.79
C ALA A 114 -9.08 -2.07 -21.11
N ALA A 115 -8.84 -0.77 -21.32
CA ALA A 115 -7.70 -0.08 -20.72
C ALA A 115 -7.78 -0.03 -19.19
N LEU A 116 -8.96 0.26 -18.64
CA LEU A 116 -9.20 0.25 -17.19
C LEU A 116 -9.02 -1.15 -16.59
N ASN A 117 -9.44 -2.20 -17.29
CA ASN A 117 -9.21 -3.58 -16.85
C ASN A 117 -7.72 -3.90 -16.79
N PHE A 118 -6.92 -3.51 -17.80
CA PHE A 118 -5.47 -3.71 -17.73
C PHE A 118 -4.85 -2.95 -16.55
N GLY A 119 -5.26 -1.70 -16.33
CA GLY A 119 -4.79 -0.90 -15.20
C GLY A 119 -5.10 -1.56 -13.85
N LEU A 120 -6.34 -2.00 -13.64
CA LEU A 120 -6.75 -2.69 -12.42
C LEU A 120 -5.94 -3.98 -12.19
N LEU A 121 -5.78 -4.80 -13.24
CA LEU A 121 -5.00 -6.03 -13.14
C LEU A 121 -3.52 -5.77 -12.85
N GLY A 122 -2.96 -4.67 -13.37
CA GLY A 122 -1.57 -4.28 -13.10
C GLY A 122 -1.38 -3.88 -11.66
N CYS A 123 -2.24 -3.01 -11.14
CA CYS A 123 -2.19 -2.60 -9.75
C CYS A 123 -2.36 -3.77 -8.78
N PHE A 124 -3.33 -4.68 -9.02
CA PHE A 124 -3.50 -5.87 -8.18
C PHE A 124 -2.35 -6.86 -8.29
N HIS A 125 -1.65 -6.92 -9.43
CA HIS A 125 -0.44 -7.74 -9.54
C HIS A 125 0.63 -7.24 -8.56
N ASP A 126 0.77 -5.92 -8.41
CA ASP A 126 1.68 -5.33 -7.44
C ASP A 126 1.22 -5.56 -6.00
N GLN A 127 -0.06 -5.33 -5.70
CA GLN A 127 -0.62 -5.54 -4.36
C GLN A 127 -0.45 -6.98 -3.87
N LEU A 128 -0.50 -7.97 -4.77
CA LEU A 128 -0.33 -9.39 -4.46
C LEU A 128 1.12 -9.88 -4.58
N SER A 129 2.09 -9.00 -4.85
CA SER A 129 3.49 -9.37 -5.09
C SER A 129 4.21 -9.96 -3.88
N HIS A 130 3.74 -9.65 -2.67
CA HIS A 130 4.28 -10.17 -1.41
C HIS A 130 3.86 -11.63 -1.13
N LEU A 131 2.90 -12.16 -1.88
CA LEU A 131 2.39 -13.52 -1.68
C LEU A 131 3.20 -14.55 -2.48
N PRO A 132 3.23 -15.82 -2.03
CA PRO A 132 3.75 -16.91 -2.84
C PRO A 132 3.04 -17.00 -4.19
N LYS A 133 3.79 -17.36 -5.25
CA LYS A 133 3.31 -17.34 -6.63
C LYS A 133 1.97 -18.07 -6.83
N ALA A 134 1.81 -19.28 -6.28
CA ALA A 134 0.58 -20.05 -6.42
C ALA A 134 -0.64 -19.36 -5.78
N GLU A 135 -0.44 -18.72 -4.62
CA GLU A 135 -1.50 -17.98 -3.93
C GLU A 135 -1.85 -16.68 -4.68
N SER A 136 -0.82 -15.95 -5.13
CA SER A 136 -0.99 -14.74 -5.94
C SER A 136 -1.78 -15.03 -7.23
N GLU A 137 -1.45 -16.11 -7.93
CA GLU A 137 -2.17 -16.55 -9.13
C GLU A 137 -3.63 -16.93 -8.83
N GLN A 138 -3.90 -17.60 -7.71
CA GLN A 138 -5.26 -17.92 -7.29
C GLN A 138 -6.07 -16.65 -6.99
N LYS A 139 -5.51 -15.71 -6.24
CA LYS A 139 -6.18 -14.44 -5.92
C LYS A 139 -6.38 -13.58 -7.17
N MET A 140 -5.43 -13.59 -8.10
CA MET A 140 -5.56 -12.89 -9.37
C MET A 140 -6.74 -13.41 -10.22
N LYS A 141 -7.10 -14.70 -10.10
CA LYS A 141 -8.33 -15.22 -10.75
C LYS A 141 -9.59 -14.57 -10.18
N LEU A 142 -9.65 -14.40 -8.86
CA LEU A 142 -10.77 -13.73 -8.19
C LEU A 142 -10.84 -12.25 -8.57
N VAL A 143 -9.70 -11.57 -8.64
CA VAL A 143 -9.61 -10.17 -9.10
C VAL A 143 -10.17 -10.05 -10.52
N LYS A 144 -9.76 -10.92 -11.45
CA LYS A 144 -10.27 -10.91 -12.83
C LYS A 144 -11.79 -11.05 -12.89
N GLN A 145 -12.35 -11.96 -12.08
CA GLN A 145 -13.80 -12.14 -11.98
C GLN A 145 -14.48 -10.87 -11.44
N ALA A 146 -13.98 -10.31 -10.34
CA ALA A 146 -14.55 -9.10 -9.74
C ALA A 146 -14.50 -7.91 -10.71
N VAL A 147 -13.36 -7.65 -11.34
CA VAL A 147 -13.17 -6.54 -12.30
C VAL A 147 -14.13 -6.66 -13.49
N SER A 148 -14.37 -7.88 -13.98
CA SER A 148 -15.29 -8.11 -15.10
C SER A 148 -16.75 -7.79 -14.74
N ALA A 149 -17.14 -7.90 -13.48
CA ALA A 149 -18.49 -7.62 -13.00
C ALA A 149 -18.74 -6.13 -12.69
N LEU A 150 -17.69 -5.31 -12.59
CA LEU A 150 -17.81 -3.88 -12.33
C LEU A 150 -18.36 -3.13 -13.55
N SER A 151 -19.18 -2.11 -13.28
CA SER A 151 -19.52 -1.08 -14.25
C SER A 151 -18.32 -0.20 -14.60
N HIS A 152 -18.42 0.58 -15.67
CA HIS A 152 -17.36 1.50 -16.10
C HIS A 152 -16.93 2.49 -15.01
N GLU A 153 -17.89 3.15 -14.34
CA GLU A 153 -17.57 4.13 -13.30
C GLU A 153 -16.97 3.47 -12.06
N GLU A 154 -17.39 2.25 -11.72
CA GLU A 154 -16.76 1.48 -10.66
C GLU A 154 -15.32 1.12 -11.01
N ARG A 155 -15.04 0.67 -12.24
CA ARG A 155 -13.67 0.39 -12.69
C ARG A 155 -12.78 1.62 -12.60
N LYS A 156 -13.28 2.78 -13.06
CA LYS A 156 -12.56 4.04 -13.01
C LYS A 156 -12.29 4.49 -11.56
N LYS A 157 -13.27 4.37 -10.68
CA LYS A 157 -13.13 4.66 -9.25
C LYS A 157 -12.12 3.73 -8.58
N SER A 158 -12.28 2.42 -8.78
CA SER A 158 -11.37 1.39 -8.23
C SER A 158 -9.95 1.58 -8.75
N PHE A 159 -9.78 1.86 -10.04
CA PHE A 159 -8.46 2.07 -10.62
C PHE A 159 -7.80 3.31 -10.04
N THR A 160 -8.52 4.43 -9.97
CA THR A 160 -8.03 5.68 -9.36
C THR A 160 -7.59 5.43 -7.92
N GLN A 161 -8.40 4.73 -7.12
CA GLN A 161 -8.05 4.41 -5.75
C GLN A 161 -6.79 3.53 -5.67
N CYS A 162 -6.75 2.46 -6.47
CA CYS A 162 -5.65 1.50 -6.47
C CYS A 162 -4.31 2.18 -6.79
N VAL A 163 -4.23 2.99 -7.85
CA VAL A 163 -2.99 3.68 -8.22
C VAL A 163 -2.59 4.79 -7.25
N THR A 164 -3.59 5.41 -6.58
CA THR A 164 -3.34 6.40 -5.54
C THR A 164 -2.68 5.75 -4.32
N GLU A 165 -3.17 4.60 -3.90
CA GLU A 165 -2.55 3.83 -2.81
C GLU A 165 -1.19 3.28 -3.24
N GLN A 166 -1.12 2.65 -4.42
CA GLN A 166 0.09 2.03 -4.94
C GLN A 166 1.24 3.02 -5.09
N SER A 167 0.97 4.23 -5.57
CA SER A 167 2.01 5.26 -5.76
C SER A 167 2.71 5.66 -4.46
N ILE A 168 2.10 5.44 -3.28
CA ILE A 168 2.78 5.67 -2.00
C ILE A 168 4.01 4.77 -1.86
N HIS A 169 3.94 3.51 -2.35
CA HIS A 169 5.04 2.56 -2.28
C HIS A 169 6.25 2.95 -3.15
N TYR A 170 6.05 3.85 -4.11
CA TYR A 170 7.06 4.27 -5.07
C TYR A 170 7.64 5.66 -4.78
N LEU A 171 7.27 6.29 -3.66
CA LEU A 171 7.81 7.59 -3.25
C LEU A 171 9.28 7.46 -2.80
N LYS A 172 10.04 8.53 -3.05
CA LYS A 172 11.47 8.66 -2.73
C LYS A 172 11.75 9.92 -1.92
#